data_AF-A0A9P6GDG3-F1
#
_entry.id   AF-A0A9P6GDG3-F1
#
_cell.length_a   1.000
_cell.length_b   1.000
_cell.length_c   1.000
_cell.angle_alpha   90.00
_cell.angle_beta   90.00
_cell.angle_gamma   90.00
#
_symmetry.space_group_name_H-M   'P 1'
#
loop_
_entity.id
_entity.type
_entity.pdbx_description
1 polymer ?
#
loop_
_entity_poly.entity_id
_entity_poly.type
_entity_poly.pdbx_seq_one_letter_code
_entity_poly.pdbx_strand_id
1 'polypeptide(L)'
;MNGCAAFCSPASTQPALPLTLAHPLAHHSCTMFFKILLLSAAAFSATTTAATTYKASFTQYGSTDTWGSGNCNVASTACGFYTSPGYSAAVSQNEFGVGPGAGAGPACGTCWKLTAQTDSSGNNLSNAGNSIVVQVTNLCPASGNPLCAQKGLTGTNQYGANLNFDLCIDSGASNALFGNSGVGLAVGSAVQVDCNQWSGEVVH
;
A
#
# COMPACT_ATOMS: atom_id res chain seq x y z
N MET A 1 -37.39 37.91 -0.59
CA MET A 1 -37.86 36.87 -1.53
C MET A 1 -37.56 35.52 -0.90
N ASN A 2 -38.64 34.75 -0.72
CA ASN A 2 -38.74 33.44 -0.07
C ASN A 2 -37.80 32.39 -0.72
N GLY A 3 -37.40 31.29 -0.08
CA GLY A 3 -37.79 30.72 1.21
C GLY A 3 -37.12 29.36 1.44
N CYS A 4 -36.93 29.02 2.71
CA CYS A 4 -36.68 27.65 3.17
C CYS A 4 -37.95 26.81 3.01
N ALA A 5 -37.80 25.54 2.63
CA ALA A 5 -38.83 24.54 2.79
C ALA A 5 -38.22 23.25 3.37
N ALA A 6 -38.47 23.03 4.65
CA ALA A 6 -38.53 21.70 5.25
C ALA A 6 -40.00 21.30 5.30
N PHE A 7 -40.36 20.06 4.94
CA PHE A 7 -41.60 19.44 5.43
C PHE A 7 -41.49 17.91 5.42
N CYS A 8 -41.51 17.34 6.62
CA CYS A 8 -41.87 15.94 6.89
C CYS A 8 -43.37 15.72 6.65
N SER A 9 -43.77 14.47 6.35
CA SER A 9 -45.13 13.98 6.54
C SER A 9 -45.20 12.44 6.45
N PRO A 10 -46.27 11.80 6.96
CA PRO A 10 -46.14 10.82 8.03
C PRO A 10 -46.70 9.42 7.72
N ALA A 11 -46.62 8.55 8.73
CA ALA A 11 -47.23 7.21 8.79
C ALA A 11 -48.75 7.25 9.04
N SER A 12 -49.37 6.04 9.01
CA SER A 12 -50.77 5.66 9.32
C SER A 12 -51.64 5.49 8.05
N THR A 13 -52.51 4.49 7.85
CA THR A 13 -53.28 3.59 8.75
C THR A 13 -53.85 2.43 7.89
N GLN A 14 -53.97 1.22 8.44
CA GLN A 14 -54.81 0.15 7.86
C GLN A 14 -56.28 0.31 8.26
N PRO A 15 -57.22 -0.26 7.47
CA PRO A 15 -58.30 -1.03 8.06
C PRO A 15 -58.57 -2.37 7.34
N ALA A 16 -59.34 -3.22 8.02
CA ALA A 16 -59.53 -4.66 7.78
C ALA A 16 -60.91 -5.03 7.19
N LEU A 17 -60.99 -6.30 6.73
CA LEU A 17 -62.15 -7.21 6.57
C LEU A 17 -63.05 -7.08 5.29
N PRO A 18 -63.81 -8.13 4.87
CA PRO A 18 -64.08 -9.42 5.54
C PRO A 18 -63.88 -10.71 4.71
N LEU A 19 -64.02 -11.79 5.47
CA LEU A 19 -63.99 -13.23 5.18
C LEU A 19 -65.25 -13.69 4.42
N THR A 20 -65.10 -14.53 3.38
CA THR A 20 -66.15 -15.49 2.98
C THR A 20 -65.56 -16.84 2.57
N LEU A 21 -66.30 -17.86 3.02
CA LEU A 21 -66.02 -19.27 3.15
C LEU A 21 -66.62 -20.02 1.95
N ALA A 22 -65.86 -20.94 1.32
CA ALA A 22 -66.41 -22.11 0.64
C ALA A 22 -65.32 -23.17 0.39
N HIS A 23 -65.42 -24.30 1.10
CA HIS A 23 -64.82 -25.58 0.69
C HIS A 23 -65.74 -26.24 -0.36
N PRO A 24 -65.19 -27.01 -1.32
CA PRO A 24 -65.25 -28.45 -1.12
C PRO A 24 -64.02 -29.25 -1.58
N LEU A 25 -63.96 -30.45 -1.02
CA LEU A 25 -63.08 -31.59 -1.26
C LEU A 25 -62.95 -31.97 -2.74
N ALA A 26 -61.75 -32.30 -3.22
CA ALA A 26 -61.29 -33.69 -3.37
C ALA A 26 -60.21 -33.88 -4.47
N HIS A 27 -59.24 -34.76 -4.15
CA HIS A 27 -58.36 -35.57 -5.01
C HIS A 27 -57.54 -34.90 -6.14
N HIS A 28 -56.21 -34.94 -6.04
CA HIS A 28 -55.33 -35.85 -6.82
C HIS A 28 -53.85 -35.44 -6.74
N SER A 29 -53.02 -36.46 -6.60
CA SER A 29 -51.66 -36.59 -7.12
C SER A 29 -50.55 -35.70 -6.53
N CYS A 30 -49.73 -36.36 -5.73
CA CYS A 30 -48.40 -35.95 -5.31
C CYS A 30 -47.45 -35.92 -6.53
N THR A 31 -47.09 -34.72 -7.01
CA THR A 31 -45.98 -34.54 -7.95
C THR A 31 -45.03 -33.49 -7.37
N MET A 32 -43.83 -33.96 -7.04
CA MET A 32 -42.77 -33.19 -6.40
C MET A 32 -42.30 -32.02 -7.28
N PHE A 33 -42.62 -30.78 -6.89
CA PHE A 33 -41.93 -29.60 -7.42
C PHE A 33 -40.62 -29.41 -6.63
N PHE A 34 -39.55 -30.03 -7.12
CA PHE A 34 -38.18 -29.72 -6.73
C PHE A 34 -37.87 -28.28 -7.17
N LYS A 35 -37.98 -27.30 -6.27
CA LYS A 35 -37.45 -25.96 -6.50
C LYS A 35 -35.92 -26.07 -6.46
N ILE A 36 -35.31 -26.24 -7.63
CA ILE A 36 -33.87 -26.13 -7.81
C ILE A 36 -33.49 -24.67 -7.51
N LEU A 37 -32.90 -24.45 -6.33
CA LEU A 37 -32.26 -23.21 -5.96
C LEU A 37 -31.00 -23.08 -6.81
N LEU A 38 -31.06 -22.29 -7.87
CA LEU A 38 -29.89 -21.92 -8.68
C LEU A 38 -28.96 -21.08 -7.78
N LEU A 39 -27.95 -21.72 -7.19
CA LEU A 39 -26.78 -21.00 -6.67
C LEU A 39 -26.00 -20.46 -7.87
N SER A 40 -26.16 -19.18 -8.16
CA SER A 40 -25.26 -18.43 -9.04
C SER A 40 -23.87 -18.41 -8.39
N ALA A 41 -23.00 -19.33 -8.80
CA ALA A 41 -21.58 -19.26 -8.51
C ALA A 41 -21.02 -18.02 -9.23
N ALA A 42 -20.88 -16.90 -8.51
CA ALA A 42 -20.08 -15.79 -8.96
C ALA A 42 -18.62 -16.27 -9.03
N ALA A 43 -18.16 -16.63 -10.22
CA ALA A 43 -16.76 -16.87 -10.48
C ALA A 43 -16.02 -15.52 -10.31
N PHE A 44 -15.40 -15.32 -9.14
CA PHE A 44 -14.45 -14.23 -8.95
C PHE A 44 -13.21 -14.56 -9.78
N SER A 45 -13.16 -14.03 -11.00
CA SER A 45 -11.93 -14.00 -11.79
C SER A 45 -10.94 -13.11 -11.07
N ALA A 46 -10.07 -13.70 -10.25
CA ALA A 46 -8.91 -13.01 -9.71
C ALA A 46 -7.97 -12.69 -10.88
N THR A 47 -8.06 -11.46 -11.39
CA THR A 47 -7.04 -10.92 -12.30
C THR A 47 -5.75 -10.80 -11.52
N THR A 48 -4.87 -11.79 -11.67
CA THR A 48 -3.47 -11.71 -11.24
C THR A 48 -2.76 -10.69 -12.12
N THR A 49 -2.86 -9.41 -11.77
CA THR A 49 -2.00 -8.38 -12.35
C THR A 49 -0.56 -8.75 -12.01
N ALA A 50 0.27 -8.99 -13.02
CA ALA A 50 1.70 -9.22 -12.80
C ALA A 50 2.29 -8.00 -12.09
N ALA A 51 2.89 -8.20 -10.92
CA ALA A 51 3.48 -7.11 -10.15
C ALA A 51 4.63 -6.47 -10.95
N THR A 52 4.56 -5.16 -11.15
CA THR A 52 5.60 -4.42 -11.86
C THR A 52 6.89 -4.44 -11.04
N THR A 53 7.99 -4.81 -11.70
CA THR A 53 9.33 -4.76 -11.09
C THR A 53 10.05 -3.52 -11.59
N TYR A 54 10.48 -2.68 -10.65
CA TYR A 54 11.28 -1.49 -10.92
C TYR A 54 12.74 -1.75 -10.62
N LYS A 55 13.63 -1.13 -11.38
CA LYS A 55 15.02 -0.96 -10.94
C LYS A 55 15.04 0.11 -9.86
N ALA A 56 15.64 -0.19 -8.71
CA ALA A 56 15.64 0.69 -7.56
C ALA A 56 17.06 0.92 -7.03
N SER A 57 17.31 2.10 -6.49
CA SER A 57 18.46 2.38 -5.64
C SER A 57 18.02 2.42 -4.18
N PHE A 58 18.94 2.05 -3.30
CA PHE A 58 18.72 1.95 -1.87
C PHE A 58 19.80 2.72 -1.17
N THR A 59 19.39 3.60 -0.29
CA THR A 59 20.26 4.39 0.60
C THR A 59 19.72 4.26 2.01
N GLN A 60 20.24 5.02 2.96
CA GLN A 60 19.82 4.95 4.36
C GLN A 60 19.72 6.35 4.95
N TYR A 61 18.84 6.52 5.93
CA TYR A 61 18.68 7.77 6.66
C TYR A 61 18.21 7.48 8.10
N GLY A 62 18.53 8.38 9.02
CA GLY A 62 17.93 8.33 10.34
C GLY A 62 18.42 9.38 11.31
N SER A 63 18.03 9.24 12.58
CA SER A 63 18.34 10.22 13.63
C SER A 63 19.84 10.45 13.82
N THR A 64 20.68 9.48 13.45
CA THR A 64 22.15 9.59 13.49
C THR A 64 22.78 10.06 12.19
N ASP A 65 22.01 10.26 11.12
CA ASP A 65 22.54 10.69 9.82
C ASP A 65 22.62 12.22 9.75
N THR A 66 23.81 12.75 9.49
CA THR A 66 24.05 14.20 9.37
C THR A 66 23.66 14.75 7.99
N TRP A 67 23.51 13.87 6.99
CA TRP A 67 23.23 14.24 5.59
C TRP A 67 21.81 13.89 5.15
N GLY A 68 21.13 13.02 5.89
CA GLY A 68 19.72 12.65 5.72
C GLY A 68 18.77 13.46 6.61
N SER A 69 17.47 13.17 6.48
CA SER A 69 16.46 13.74 7.35
C SER A 69 16.43 13.01 8.69
N GLY A 70 16.60 13.71 9.82
CA GLY A 70 16.54 13.10 11.16
C GLY A 70 15.14 12.60 11.59
N ASN A 71 14.16 12.55 10.67
CA ASN A 71 12.78 12.16 10.95
C ASN A 71 12.43 10.73 10.50
N CYS A 72 13.41 9.82 10.46
CA CYS A 72 13.06 8.41 10.32
C CYS A 72 12.47 7.87 11.63
N ASN A 73 11.51 6.95 11.52
CA ASN A 73 10.84 6.30 12.64
C ASN A 73 10.23 7.19 13.76
N VAL A 74 9.67 8.35 13.38
CA VAL A 74 8.96 9.26 14.30
C VAL A 74 7.64 9.70 13.68
N ALA A 75 6.70 10.22 14.48
CA ALA A 75 5.38 10.64 13.98
C ALA A 75 5.43 11.81 12.97
N SER A 76 6.54 12.54 12.89
CA SER A 76 6.74 13.66 11.96
C SER A 76 7.22 13.24 10.55
N THR A 77 7.14 11.95 10.21
CA THR A 77 7.30 11.48 8.83
C THR A 77 6.22 12.09 7.92
N ALA A 78 6.45 12.10 6.61
CA ALA A 78 5.50 12.66 5.65
C ALA A 78 4.13 11.93 5.65
N CYS A 79 4.08 10.66 6.07
CA CYS A 79 2.83 9.93 6.21
C CYS A 79 2.11 10.14 7.55
N GLY A 80 2.75 10.81 8.52
CA GLY A 80 2.17 11.05 9.85
C GLY A 80 2.10 9.80 10.73
N PHE A 81 2.92 8.79 10.47
CA PHE A 81 3.04 7.57 11.27
C PHE A 81 4.41 6.92 11.08
N TYR A 82 4.77 6.03 11.99
CA TYR A 82 6.01 5.25 11.93
C TYR A 82 5.78 3.78 12.27
N THR A 83 6.85 2.97 12.33
CA THR A 83 6.75 1.52 12.54
C THR A 83 7.54 1.07 13.76
N SER A 84 6.94 0.27 14.64
CA SER A 84 7.63 -0.25 15.83
C SER A 84 6.93 -1.50 16.38
N PRO A 85 7.43 -2.72 16.10
CA PRO A 85 8.55 -3.03 15.19
C PRO A 85 8.15 -2.91 13.72
N GLY A 86 9.10 -3.14 12.82
CA GLY A 86 8.85 -3.31 11.38
C GLY A 86 9.65 -2.37 10.50
N TYR A 87 10.12 -2.85 9.37
CA TYR A 87 10.99 -2.09 8.48
C TYR A 87 10.22 -1.02 7.73
N SER A 88 10.77 0.20 7.72
CA SER A 88 10.22 1.31 6.97
C SER A 88 11.23 1.99 6.06
N ALA A 89 10.72 2.74 5.08
CA ALA A 89 11.52 3.52 4.17
C ALA A 89 10.81 4.81 3.74
N ALA A 90 11.62 5.80 3.32
CA ALA A 90 11.14 6.89 2.49
C ALA A 90 11.25 6.49 1.01
N VAL A 91 10.25 6.78 0.19
CA VAL A 91 10.30 6.49 -1.25
C VAL A 91 10.45 7.78 -2.06
N SER A 92 11.11 7.69 -3.21
CA SER A 92 11.32 8.81 -4.13
C SER A 92 10.01 9.51 -4.51
N GLN A 93 10.07 10.83 -4.67
CA GLN A 93 8.88 11.67 -4.83
C GLN A 93 7.97 11.28 -6.00
N ASN A 94 8.53 10.72 -7.07
CA ASN A 94 7.77 10.23 -8.23
C ASN A 94 6.81 9.08 -7.88
N GLU A 95 7.18 8.24 -6.91
CA GLU A 95 6.31 7.18 -6.38
C GLU A 95 5.51 7.67 -5.18
N PHE A 96 6.12 8.47 -4.29
CA PHE A 96 5.40 9.03 -3.14
C PHE A 96 4.14 9.79 -3.56
N GLY A 97 4.20 10.50 -4.69
CA GLY A 97 3.07 11.08 -5.40
C GLY A 97 2.76 12.53 -5.07
N VAL A 98 3.35 13.08 -4.00
CA VAL A 98 3.23 14.50 -3.64
C VAL A 98 4.58 15.07 -3.19
N GLY A 99 4.74 16.40 -3.23
CA GLY A 99 5.95 17.08 -2.79
C GLY A 99 5.97 17.41 -1.29
N PRO A 100 7.09 17.96 -0.79
CA PRO A 100 7.21 18.41 0.60
C PRO A 100 6.09 19.37 1.02
N GLY A 101 5.59 19.19 2.25
CA GLY A 101 4.54 20.05 2.83
C GLY A 101 3.10 19.71 2.39
N ALA A 102 2.91 18.79 1.44
CA ALA A 102 1.58 18.36 1.00
C ALA A 102 0.93 17.31 1.93
N GLY A 103 1.70 16.76 2.88
CA GLY A 103 1.26 15.68 3.76
C GLY A 103 1.41 14.29 3.12
N ALA A 104 0.54 13.36 3.52
CA ALA A 104 0.60 11.98 3.08
C ALA A 104 0.28 11.84 1.58
N GLY A 105 1.21 11.23 0.84
CA GLY A 105 1.00 10.85 -0.56
C GLY A 105 0.33 9.48 -0.70
N PRO A 106 -0.10 9.10 -1.91
CA PRO A 106 -0.71 7.79 -2.18
C PRO A 106 0.18 6.59 -1.84
N ALA A 107 1.51 6.75 -1.79
CA ALA A 107 2.41 5.65 -1.42
C ALA A 107 2.41 5.34 0.08
N CYS A 108 1.87 6.22 0.93
CA CYS A 108 1.86 6.01 2.37
C CYS A 108 1.18 4.68 2.75
N GLY A 109 1.90 3.84 3.50
CA GLY A 109 1.41 2.55 3.97
C GLY A 109 1.56 1.40 2.96
N THR A 110 2.01 1.68 1.73
CA THR A 110 2.29 0.63 0.75
C THR A 110 3.51 -0.20 1.18
N CYS A 111 3.50 -1.49 0.83
CA CYS A 111 4.58 -2.42 1.16
C CYS A 111 5.36 -2.83 -0.09
N TRP A 112 6.68 -2.91 0.03
CA TRP A 112 7.58 -3.15 -1.09
C TRP A 112 8.62 -4.19 -0.72
N LYS A 113 8.75 -5.22 -1.55
CA LYS A 113 9.87 -6.15 -1.51
C LYS A 113 11.05 -5.51 -2.23
N LEU A 114 12.11 -5.24 -1.49
CA LEU A 114 13.37 -4.67 -1.99
C LEU A 114 14.40 -5.79 -2.09
N THR A 115 15.18 -5.84 -3.17
CA THR A 115 16.26 -6.81 -3.36
C THR A 115 17.54 -6.08 -3.76
N ALA A 116 18.60 -6.17 -2.97
CA ALA A 116 19.88 -5.53 -3.26
C ALA A 116 20.79 -6.46 -4.09
N GLN A 117 21.52 -5.90 -5.07
CA GLN A 117 22.35 -6.69 -6.00
C GLN A 117 23.77 -6.14 -6.11
N THR A 118 23.93 -4.87 -6.46
CA THR A 118 25.24 -4.24 -6.70
C THR A 118 25.44 -3.00 -5.85
N ASP A 119 26.70 -2.60 -5.66
CA ASP A 119 27.07 -1.28 -5.14
C ASP A 119 26.87 -0.18 -6.20
N SER A 120 27.23 1.06 -5.86
CA SER A 120 27.17 2.22 -6.75
C SER A 120 28.13 2.16 -7.95
N SER A 121 29.15 1.30 -7.89
CA SER A 121 30.15 1.09 -8.94
C SER A 121 29.80 -0.08 -9.85
N GLY A 122 28.72 -0.81 -9.56
CA GLY A 122 28.25 -1.97 -10.32
C GLY A 122 28.88 -3.30 -9.89
N ASN A 123 29.62 -3.34 -8.78
CA ASN A 123 30.15 -4.60 -8.25
C ASN A 123 29.06 -5.32 -7.45
N ASN A 124 29.02 -6.65 -7.53
CA ASN A 124 28.10 -7.44 -6.72
C ASN A 124 28.36 -7.25 -5.22
N LEU A 125 27.29 -7.07 -4.45
CA LEU A 125 27.37 -7.08 -2.99
C LEU A 125 27.73 -8.47 -2.49
N SER A 126 28.41 -8.55 -1.33
CA SER A 126 28.68 -9.83 -0.66
C SER A 126 27.40 -10.58 -0.27
N ASN A 127 26.28 -9.87 -0.13
CA ASN A 127 24.94 -10.41 0.13
C ASN A 127 23.97 -10.16 -1.06
N ALA A 128 24.47 -10.11 -2.30
CA ALA A 128 23.63 -9.93 -3.48
C ALA A 128 22.45 -10.93 -3.50
N GLY A 129 21.25 -10.43 -3.80
CA GLY A 129 19.99 -11.18 -3.71
C GLY A 129 19.28 -11.08 -2.36
N ASN A 130 19.92 -10.49 -1.33
CA ASN A 130 19.27 -10.25 -0.05
C ASN A 130 18.03 -9.36 -0.24
N SER A 131 16.95 -9.71 0.46
CA SER A 131 15.66 -9.08 0.29
C SER A 131 14.97 -8.80 1.62
N ILE A 132 14.27 -7.67 1.70
CA ILE A 132 13.38 -7.33 2.81
C ILE A 132 12.05 -6.80 2.26
N VAL A 133 11.01 -6.82 3.09
CA VAL A 133 9.78 -6.07 2.82
C VAL A 133 9.76 -4.86 3.73
N VAL A 134 9.56 -3.67 3.17
CA VAL A 134 9.42 -2.40 3.91
C VAL A 134 8.02 -1.83 3.73
N GLN A 135 7.56 -1.05 4.70
CA GLN A 135 6.42 -0.17 4.55
C GLN A 135 6.87 1.27 4.28
N VAL A 136 6.25 1.96 3.33
CA VAL A 136 6.53 3.37 3.04
C VAL A 136 5.89 4.25 4.10
N THR A 137 6.72 4.98 4.84
CA THR A 137 6.28 5.90 5.90
C THR A 137 6.67 7.35 5.62
N ASN A 138 7.56 7.60 4.66
CA ASN A 138 8.12 8.93 4.46
C ASN A 138 8.37 9.25 2.98
N LEU A 139 8.66 10.53 2.73
CA LEU A 139 9.00 11.07 1.42
C LEU A 139 10.52 11.23 1.31
N CYS A 140 11.12 10.71 0.24
CA CYS A 140 12.40 11.18 -0.24
C CYS A 140 12.20 12.27 -1.30
N PRO A 141 12.45 13.56 -0.99
CA PRO A 141 12.09 14.66 -1.87
C PRO A 141 12.99 14.74 -3.11
N ALA A 142 12.44 15.14 -4.25
CA ALA A 142 13.24 15.37 -5.46
C ALA A 142 14.15 16.60 -5.34
N SER A 143 13.71 17.61 -4.59
CA SER A 143 14.50 18.83 -4.38
C SER A 143 15.73 18.55 -3.51
N GLY A 144 16.92 18.87 -4.02
CA GLY A 144 18.18 18.67 -3.30
C GLY A 144 18.66 17.22 -3.23
N ASN A 145 17.87 16.24 -3.70
CA ASN A 145 18.28 14.83 -3.73
C ASN A 145 18.10 14.21 -5.14
N PRO A 146 19.17 14.18 -5.96
CA PRO A 146 19.13 13.58 -7.29
C PRO A 146 18.76 12.10 -7.33
N LEU A 147 18.97 11.36 -6.22
CA LEU A 147 18.57 9.94 -6.14
C LEU A 147 17.05 9.79 -6.20
N CYS A 148 16.30 10.80 -5.78
CA CYS A 148 14.84 10.79 -5.65
C CYS A 148 14.13 11.74 -6.64
N ALA A 149 14.87 12.24 -7.63
CA ALA A 149 14.41 13.23 -8.61
C ALA A 149 14.02 12.61 -9.97
N GLN A 150 13.58 11.36 -9.99
CA GLN A 150 13.15 10.69 -11.22
C GLN A 150 11.93 11.38 -11.83
N LYS A 151 11.91 11.48 -13.17
CA LYS A 151 10.77 12.02 -13.92
C LYS A 151 9.73 10.93 -14.15
N GLY A 152 8.77 10.81 -13.23
CA GLY A 152 7.77 9.73 -13.26
C GLY A 152 8.39 8.35 -13.05
N LEU A 153 7.62 7.29 -13.28
CA LEU A 153 8.05 5.90 -13.04
C LEU A 153 8.91 5.29 -14.17
N THR A 154 8.99 5.97 -15.32
CA THR A 154 9.82 5.56 -16.46
C THR A 154 11.17 6.28 -16.50
N GLY A 155 11.28 7.46 -15.87
CA GLY A 155 12.54 8.16 -15.68
C GLY A 155 13.47 7.39 -14.74
N THR A 156 14.76 7.72 -14.76
CA THR A 156 15.77 7.11 -13.89
C THR A 156 16.69 8.15 -13.27
N ASN A 157 17.30 7.81 -12.14
CA ASN A 157 18.37 8.58 -11.52
C ASN A 157 19.74 8.23 -12.14
N GLN A 158 20.83 8.78 -11.60
CA GLN A 158 22.20 8.58 -12.10
C GLN A 158 22.70 7.14 -12.05
N TYR A 159 22.03 6.27 -11.30
CA TYR A 159 22.31 4.83 -11.23
C TYR A 159 21.38 4.01 -12.13
N GLY A 160 20.56 4.65 -12.96
CA GLY A 160 19.57 3.97 -13.81
C GLY A 160 18.40 3.39 -13.03
N ALA A 161 18.14 3.86 -11.80
CA ALA A 161 17.02 3.38 -10.98
C ALA A 161 15.78 4.26 -11.16
N ASN A 162 14.63 3.62 -11.36
CA ASN A 162 13.32 4.26 -11.50
C ASN A 162 12.79 4.81 -10.18
N LEU A 163 13.12 4.11 -9.09
CA LEU A 163 12.74 4.46 -7.72
C LEU A 163 13.98 4.54 -6.83
N ASN A 164 13.89 5.33 -5.77
CA ASN A 164 14.84 5.25 -4.65
C ASN A 164 14.09 5.00 -3.36
N PHE A 165 14.64 4.12 -2.51
CA PHE A 165 14.19 3.91 -1.15
C PHE A 165 15.30 4.29 -0.17
N ASP A 166 15.07 5.34 0.62
CA ASP A 166 15.90 5.66 1.77
C ASP A 166 15.44 4.81 2.95
N LEU A 167 16.25 3.83 3.33
CA LEU A 167 15.93 2.88 4.39
C LEU A 167 16.09 3.54 5.76
N CYS A 168 15.07 3.39 6.59
CA CYS A 168 15.08 3.91 7.95
C CYS A 168 16.06 3.10 8.82
N ILE A 169 17.16 3.71 9.26
CA ILE A 169 18.15 3.09 10.16
C ILE A 169 17.48 2.66 11.47
N ASP A 170 16.63 3.52 12.02
CA ASP A 170 16.04 3.35 13.36
C ASP A 170 14.96 2.26 13.41
N SER A 171 14.46 1.81 12.25
CA SER A 171 13.59 0.63 12.13
C SER A 171 14.37 -0.68 11.89
N GLY A 172 15.69 -0.59 11.69
CA GLY A 172 16.56 -1.72 11.32
C GLY A 172 16.56 -2.06 9.83
N ALA A 173 15.81 -1.35 8.99
CA ALA A 173 15.66 -1.67 7.56
C ALA A 173 16.98 -1.65 6.79
N SER A 174 17.83 -0.63 7.04
CA SER A 174 19.15 -0.53 6.40
C SER A 174 20.02 -1.75 6.74
N ASN A 175 20.18 -2.04 8.03
CA ASN A 175 20.99 -3.18 8.48
C ASN A 175 20.46 -4.51 7.93
N ALA A 176 19.14 -4.66 7.83
CA ALA A 176 18.52 -5.87 7.29
C ALA A 176 18.78 -6.04 5.78
N LEU A 177 18.77 -4.97 4.97
CA LEU A 177 19.02 -5.06 3.53
C LEU A 177 20.52 -5.10 3.19
N PHE A 178 21.32 -4.19 3.76
CA PHE A 178 22.75 -4.09 3.44
C PHE A 178 23.60 -5.10 4.20
N GLY A 179 23.20 -5.50 5.40
CA GLY A 179 23.98 -6.39 6.25
C GLY A 179 25.43 -5.93 6.39
N ASN A 180 26.37 -6.86 6.21
CA ASN A 180 27.81 -6.61 6.31
C ASN A 180 28.46 -6.21 4.97
N SER A 181 27.68 -5.78 3.97
CA SER A 181 28.23 -5.40 2.66
C SER A 181 29.13 -4.15 2.72
N GLY A 182 28.97 -3.31 3.75
CA GLY A 182 29.78 -2.10 3.96
C GLY A 182 29.48 -0.97 2.97
N VAL A 183 28.37 -1.06 2.23
CA VAL A 183 27.97 -0.03 1.26
C VAL A 183 26.99 0.97 1.86
N GLY A 184 27.09 2.23 1.44
CA GLY A 184 26.08 3.27 1.74
C GLY A 184 25.01 3.41 0.67
N LEU A 185 25.22 2.81 -0.51
CA LEU A 185 24.27 2.77 -1.61
C LEU A 185 24.32 1.42 -2.30
N ALA A 186 23.15 0.84 -2.53
CA ALA A 186 22.98 -0.35 -3.36
C ALA A 186 22.00 -0.11 -4.50
N VAL A 187 22.07 -0.96 -5.51
CA VAL A 187 21.15 -0.99 -6.64
C VAL A 187 20.60 -2.40 -6.78
N GLY A 188 19.32 -2.51 -7.15
CA GLY A 188 18.66 -3.78 -7.40
C GLY A 188 17.22 -3.58 -7.86
N SER A 189 16.28 -4.31 -7.26
CA SER A 189 14.88 -4.28 -7.67
C SER A 189 13.91 -3.99 -6.54
N ALA A 190 12.78 -3.37 -6.89
CA ALA A 190 11.65 -3.14 -6.00
C ALA A 190 10.36 -3.63 -6.65
N VAL A 191 9.55 -4.35 -5.88
CA VAL A 191 8.23 -4.86 -6.30
C VAL A 191 7.23 -4.51 -5.20
N GLN A 192 6.15 -3.84 -5.57
CA GLN A 192 5.06 -3.60 -4.63
C GLN A 192 4.40 -4.93 -4.29
N VAL A 193 4.16 -5.19 -3.02
CA VAL A 193 3.58 -6.43 -2.51
C VAL A 193 2.41 -6.14 -1.57
N ASP A 194 1.60 -7.16 -1.35
CA ASP A 194 0.59 -7.13 -0.30
C ASP A 194 1.27 -7.01 1.09
N CYS A 195 0.72 -6.15 1.95
CA CYS A 195 1.31 -5.90 3.26
C CYS A 195 1.24 -7.09 4.24
N ASN A 196 0.53 -8.17 3.91
CA ASN A 196 0.64 -9.43 4.67
C ASN A 196 2.03 -10.07 4.55
N GLN A 197 2.87 -9.61 3.61
CA GLN A 197 4.28 -10.01 3.52
C GLN A 197 5.20 -9.12 4.37
N TRP A 198 4.71 -7.99 4.86
CA TRP A 198 5.43 -7.13 5.79
C TRP A 198 5.14 -7.55 7.24
N SER A 199 6.13 -7.44 8.11
CA SER A 199 5.99 -7.76 9.53
C SER A 199 6.32 -6.53 10.35
N GLY A 200 5.37 -6.12 11.20
CA GLY A 200 5.50 -4.96 12.07
C GLY A 200 4.15 -4.41 12.52
N GLU A 201 4.21 -3.28 13.23
CA GLU A 201 3.07 -2.51 13.68
C GLU A 201 3.24 -1.03 13.32
N VAL A 202 2.15 -0.39 12.92
CA VAL A 202 2.10 1.05 12.67
C VAL A 202 1.80 1.78 13.98
N VAL A 203 2.52 2.88 14.22
CA VAL A 203 2.30 3.78 15.35
C VAL A 203 1.96 5.17 14.83
N HIS A 204 0.87 5.74 15.35
CA HIS A 204 0.35 7.06 15.01
C HIS A 204 0.68 8.10 16.08
#